data_AF-A0A0G1NJF6-F1
#
_entry.id   AF-A0A0G1NJF6-F1
#
_cell.length_a   1.000
_cell.length_b   1.000
_cell.length_c   1.000
_cell.angle_alpha   90.00
_cell.angle_beta   90.00
_cell.angle_gamma   90.00
#
_symmetry.space_group_name_H-M   'P 1'
#
loop_
_entity.id
_entity.type
_entity.pdbx_description
1 polymer ?
#
loop_
_entity_poly.entity_id
_entity_poly.type
_entity_poly.pdbx_seq_one_letter_code
_entity_poly.pdbx_strand_id
1 'polypeptide(L)'
;MTNAKLGQALDEKLQNLDLERIEAATQQLAESKNLPYAKIGLTPINPEALKLLPLERARAIQAAPLSRIGKQLRLATLNPWPP
;
A
#
# COMPACT_ATOMS: atom_id res chain seq x y z
N MET A 1 26.77 0.96 25.83
CA MET A 1 25.71 1.26 24.83
C MET A 1 24.94 2.47 25.34
N THR A 2 24.86 3.56 24.58
CA THR A 2 24.26 4.82 25.04
C THR A 2 22.72 4.76 25.00
N ASN A 3 22.05 5.39 25.97
CA ASN A 3 20.58 5.44 26.09
C ASN A 3 19.88 5.93 24.81
N ALA A 4 20.55 6.75 23.99
CA ALA A 4 20.04 7.21 22.70
C ALA A 4 19.84 6.09 21.66
N LYS A 5 20.74 5.09 21.62
CA LYS A 5 20.61 3.95 20.70
C LYS A 5 19.47 3.01 21.09
N LEU A 6 19.19 2.91 22.39
CA LEU A 6 18.07 2.11 22.91
C LEU A 6 16.73 2.77 22.58
N GLY A 7 16.63 4.10 22.70
CA GLY A 7 15.43 4.84 22.29
C GLY A 7 15.11 4.67 20.81
N GLN A 8 16.10 4.85 19.92
CA GLN A 8 15.92 4.66 18.48
C GLN A 8 15.48 3.24 18.11
N ALA A 9 16.12 2.22 18.70
CA ALA A 9 15.76 0.82 18.45
C ALA A 9 14.33 0.48 18.93
N LEU A 10 13.87 1.12 20.02
CA LEU A 10 12.50 0.96 20.49
C LEU A 10 11.49 1.61 19.54
N ASP A 11 11.78 2.83 19.06
CA ASP A 11 10.92 3.55 18.12
C ASP A 11 10.79 2.79 16.79
N GLU A 12 11.90 2.29 16.24
CA GLU A 12 11.89 1.44 15.03
C GLU A 12 11.06 0.18 15.23
N LYS A 13 11.19 -0.47 16.40
CA LYS A 13 10.41 -1.68 16.71
C LYS A 13 8.91 -1.38 16.79
N LEU A 14 8.52 -0.27 17.39
CA LEU A 14 7.12 0.14 17.47
C LEU A 14 6.56 0.45 16.08
N GLN A 15 7.31 1.17 15.23
CA GLN A 15 6.91 1.42 13.84
C GLN A 15 6.71 0.12 13.05
N ASN A 16 7.61 -0.85 13.21
CA ASN A 16 7.49 -2.14 12.53
C ASN A 16 6.25 -2.91 12.98
N LEU A 17 5.94 -2.92 14.29
CA LEU A 17 4.72 -3.55 14.82
C LEU A 17 3.45 -2.90 14.26
N ASP A 18 3.42 -1.57 14.16
CA ASP A 18 2.28 -0.86 13.57
C ASP A 18 2.11 -1.18 12.09
N LEU A 19 3.21 -1.24 11.33
CA LEU A 19 3.18 -1.64 9.92
C LEU A 19 2.68 -3.08 9.76
N GLU A 20 3.18 -4.03 10.55
CA GLU A 20 2.72 -5.42 10.53
C GLU A 20 1.22 -5.54 10.80
N ARG A 21 0.72 -4.76 11.77
CA ARG A 21 -0.71 -4.73 12.09
C ARG A 21 -1.56 -4.18 10.94
N ILE A 22 -1.10 -3.12 10.27
CA ILE A 22 -1.78 -2.53 9.11
C ILE A 22 -1.81 -3.53 7.94
N GLU A 23 -0.69 -4.18 7.66
CA GLU A 23 -0.61 -5.16 6.57
C GLU A 23 -1.51 -6.37 6.84
N ALA A 24 -1.54 -6.88 8.08
CA ALA A 24 -2.44 -7.97 8.47
C ALA A 24 -3.92 -7.59 8.29
N ALA A 25 -4.32 -6.41 8.75
CA ALA A 25 -5.70 -5.93 8.58
C ALA A 25 -6.06 -5.73 7.09
N THR A 26 -5.12 -5.22 6.30
CA THR A 26 -5.32 -5.01 4.85
C THR A 26 -5.46 -6.33 4.11
N GLN A 27 -4.65 -7.33 4.47
CA GLN A 27 -4.75 -8.67 3.91
C GLN A 27 -6.10 -9.32 4.23
N GLN A 28 -6.54 -9.26 5.48
CA GLN A 28 -7.87 -9.78 5.88
C GLN A 28 -9.01 -9.09 5.13
N LEU A 29 -8.92 -7.77 4.93
CA LEU A 29 -9.90 -7.02 4.14
C LEU A 29 -9.92 -7.51 2.68
N ALA A 30 -8.76 -7.66 2.05
CA ALA A 30 -8.66 -8.15 0.68
C ALA A 30 -9.26 -9.56 0.53
N GLU A 31 -8.93 -10.47 1.46
CA GLU A 31 -9.48 -11.82 1.52
C GLU A 31 -11.02 -11.81 1.66
N SER A 32 -11.56 -11.00 2.58
CA SER A 32 -13.01 -10.86 2.78
C SER A 32 -13.77 -10.36 1.54
N LYS A 33 -13.05 -9.68 0.63
CA LYS A 33 -13.59 -9.12 -0.62
C LYS A 33 -13.20 -9.94 -1.85
N ASN A 34 -12.51 -11.07 -1.67
CA ASN A 34 -11.98 -11.90 -2.76
C ASN A 34 -11.10 -11.08 -3.73
N LEU A 35 -10.28 -10.18 -3.18
CA LEU A 35 -9.34 -9.34 -3.92
C LEU A 35 -7.90 -9.72 -3.58
N PRO A 36 -6.97 -9.57 -4.53
CA PRO A 36 -5.55 -9.77 -4.26
C PRO A 36 -5.03 -8.65 -3.36
N TYR A 37 -4.35 -9.03 -2.29
CA TYR A 37 -3.55 -8.10 -1.47
C TYR A 37 -2.22 -7.78 -2.19
N ALA A 38 -1.77 -6.53 -2.08
CA ALA A 38 -0.51 -6.06 -2.66
C ALA A 38 0.31 -5.30 -1.61
N LYS A 39 1.46 -5.87 -1.22
CA LYS A 39 2.44 -5.18 -0.39
C LYS A 39 3.21 -4.17 -1.23
N ILE A 40 2.85 -2.89 -1.14
CA ILE A 40 3.35 -1.85 -2.06
C ILE A 40 4.88 -1.77 -2.08
N GLY A 41 5.55 -1.91 -0.93
CA GLY A 41 7.02 -1.87 -0.85
C GLY A 41 7.74 -3.02 -1.59
N LEU A 42 7.03 -4.10 -1.93
CA LEU A 42 7.58 -5.26 -2.66
C LEU A 42 6.94 -5.46 -4.03
N THR A 43 5.86 -4.72 -4.33
CA THR A 43 5.10 -4.90 -5.57
C THR A 43 5.78 -4.13 -6.70
N PRO A 44 6.08 -4.77 -7.85
CA PRO A 44 6.61 -4.04 -9.00
C PRO A 44 5.61 -2.99 -9.51
N ILE A 45 6.05 -1.74 -9.56
CA ILE A 45 5.26 -0.61 -10.07
C ILE A 45 5.85 -0.17 -11.41
N ASN A 46 5.01 -0.05 -12.43
CA ASN A 46 5.38 0.55 -13.70
C ASN A 46 5.18 2.08 -13.62
N PRO A 47 6.24 2.90 -13.70
CA PRO A 47 6.11 4.36 -13.63
C PRO A 47 5.23 4.97 -14.72
N GLU A 48 5.17 4.36 -15.90
CA GLU A 48 4.31 4.84 -16.99
C GLU A 48 2.83 4.60 -16.68
N ALA A 49 2.51 3.58 -15.87
CA ALA A 49 1.13 3.36 -15.43
C ALA A 49 0.66 4.46 -14.46
N LEU A 50 1.56 5.00 -13.62
CA LEU A 50 1.26 6.10 -12.69
C LEU A 50 0.71 7.34 -13.41
N LYS A 51 1.18 7.60 -14.64
CA LYS A 51 0.75 8.75 -15.45
C LYS A 51 -0.70 8.63 -15.95
N LEU A 52 -1.31 7.45 -15.88
CA LEU A 52 -2.68 7.22 -16.35
C LEU A 52 -3.73 7.85 -15.43
N LEU A 53 -3.37 8.19 -14.19
CA LEU A 53 -4.25 8.82 -13.22
C LEU A 53 -3.59 10.09 -12.67
N PRO A 54 -4.19 11.29 -12.88
CA PRO A 54 -3.66 12.52 -12.29
C PRO A 54 -3.54 12.42 -10.77
N LEU A 55 -2.48 12.99 -10.21
CA LEU A 55 -2.17 12.88 -8.78
C LEU A 55 -3.31 13.34 -7.87
N GLU A 56 -3.96 14.45 -8.21
CA GLU A 56 -5.10 14.98 -7.45
C GLU A 56 -6.23 13.97 -7.37
N ARG A 57 -6.55 13.34 -8.51
CA ARG A 57 -7.59 12.30 -8.58
C ARG A 57 -7.17 11.04 -7.84
N ALA A 58 -5.93 10.59 -8.01
CA ALA A 58 -5.36 9.44 -7.31
C ALA A 58 -5.46 9.59 -5.78
N ARG A 59 -5.14 10.78 -5.27
CA ARG A 59 -5.30 11.11 -3.84
C ARG A 59 -6.76 11.12 -3.41
N ALA A 60 -7.64 11.76 -4.18
CA ALA A 60 -9.06 11.86 -3.85
C ALA A 60 -9.74 10.49 -3.75
N ILE A 61 -9.40 9.56 -4.64
CA ILE A 61 -9.98 8.20 -4.64
C ILE A 61 -9.13 7.18 -3.87
N GLN A 62 -8.03 7.61 -3.26
CA GLN A 62 -7.08 6.74 -2.55
C GLN A 62 -6.64 5.50 -3.34
N ALA A 63 -6.38 5.69 -4.64
CA ALA A 63 -6.01 4.60 -5.54
C ALA A 63 -4.87 5.00 -6.47
N ALA A 64 -4.03 4.02 -6.83
CA ALA A 64 -2.88 4.20 -7.70
C ALA A 64 -2.78 3.08 -8.74
N PRO A 65 -2.57 3.40 -10.04
CA PRO A 65 -2.33 2.38 -11.05
C PRO A 65 -0.92 1.79 -10.89
N LEU A 66 -0.85 0.47 -10.75
CA LEU A 66 0.43 -0.25 -10.57
C LEU A 66 1.04 -0.66 -11.90
N SER A 67 0.22 -1.14 -12.83
CA SER A 67 0.68 -1.61 -14.14
C SER A 67 -0.46 -1.65 -15.15
N ARG A 68 -0.10 -1.62 -16.44
CA ARG A 68 -1.04 -1.77 -17.55
C ARG A 68 -0.54 -2.84 -18.51
N ILE A 69 -1.40 -3.80 -18.83
CA ILE A 69 -1.13 -4.86 -19.81
C ILE A 69 -2.23 -4.77 -20.87
N GLY A 70 -1.89 -4.22 -22.04
CA GLY A 70 -2.86 -3.94 -23.10
C GLY A 70 -3.98 -3.01 -22.63
N LYS A 71 -5.20 -3.54 -22.53
CA LYS A 71 -6.40 -2.82 -22.05
C LYS A 71 -6.70 -3.04 -20.56
N GLN A 72 -5.94 -3.89 -19.87
CA GLN A 72 -6.14 -4.16 -18.44
C GLN A 72 -5.25 -3.23 -17.59
N LEU A 73 -5.85 -2.59 -16.60
CA LEU A 73 -5.17 -1.73 -15.63
C LEU A 73 -5.24 -2.41 -14.26
N ARG A 74 -4.09 -2.63 -13.63
CA ARG A 74 -4.02 -3.03 -12.23
C ARG A 74 -4.01 -1.78 -11.35
N LEU A 75 -4.95 -1.70 -10.43
CA LEU A 75 -5.14 -0.58 -9.52
C LEU A 75 -4.98 -1.08 -8.08
N ALA A 76 -4.12 -0.44 -7.30
CA ALA A 76 -4.13 -0.56 -5.85
C ALA A 76 -5.10 0.48 -5.29
N THR A 77 -5.87 0.11 -4.28
CA THR A 77 -6.78 1.03 -3.58
C THR A 77 -6.82 0.68 -2.11
N LEU A 78 -6.95 1.70 -1.26
CA LEU A 78 -7.22 1.51 0.17
C LEU A 78 -8.69 1.15 0.44
N ASN A 79 -9.58 1.49 -0.49
CA ASN A 79 -11.01 1.18 -0.39
C ASN A 79 -11.52 0.57 -1.72
N PRO A 80 -11.74 -0.75 -1.78
CA PRO A 80 -12.14 -1.42 -3.01
C PRO A 80 -13.66 -1.48 -3.26
N TRP A 81 -14.49 -0.97 -2.36
CA TRP A 81 -15.95 -0.94 -2.53
C TRP A 81 -16.40 0.41 -3.14
N PRO A 82 -17.56 0.50 -3.81
CA PRO A 82 -17.97 1.75 -4.47
C PRO A 82 -18.19 2.87 -3.44
N PRO A 83 -18.15 4.14 -3.87
CA PRO A 83 -18.66 5.26 -3.07
C PRO A 83 -20.10 5.02 -2.59
#